data_AF-A0A519ZYW1-F1
#
_entry.id   AF-A0A519ZYW1-F1
#
_cell.length_a   1.000
_cell.length_b   1.000
_cell.length_c   1.000
_cell.angle_alpha   90.00
_cell.angle_beta   90.00
_cell.angle_gamma   90.00
#
_symmetry.space_group_name_H-M   'P 1'
#
loop_
_entity.id
_entity.type
_entity.pdbx_description
1 polymer ?
#
loop_
_entity_poly.entity_id
_entity_poly.type
_entity_poly.pdbx_seq_one_letter_code
_entity_poly.pdbx_strand_id
1 'polypeptide(L)'
;MKTYLRLLNFSRPYADFVPLYAVYATLGIFFGIANFTLVIPLLNVLFGTTDTHTAAAPTVLPAFSLSIEYIKELFNFYFSQMLGRYGKQGTLAFVCGLIIVSVFLSNVFRYLGGRLLARVRARVVRNVRGALFGRITELELGYFSNERKGDLISRLTNDVQEVEISVVNTLTAVFKEPLN
;
A
#
# COMPACT_ATOMS: atom_id res chain seq x y z
N MET A 1 -0.83 21.83 -14.97
CA MET A 1 -0.75 21.76 -13.48
C MET A 1 -1.93 22.43 -12.74
N LYS A 2 -2.40 23.63 -13.13
CA LYS A 2 -3.51 24.33 -12.42
C LYS A 2 -4.86 23.57 -12.44
N THR A 3 -5.15 22.82 -13.49
CA THR A 3 -6.38 21.99 -13.61
C THR A 3 -6.38 20.80 -12.64
N TYR A 4 -5.23 20.14 -12.48
CA TYR A 4 -5.03 19.04 -11.53
C TYR A 4 -5.22 19.49 -10.08
N LEU A 5 -4.66 20.65 -9.71
CA LEU A 5 -4.84 21.23 -8.37
C LEU A 5 -6.30 21.64 -8.09
N ARG A 6 -7.07 22.01 -9.11
CA ARG A 6 -8.51 22.32 -9.00
C ARG A 6 -9.35 21.07 -8.74
N LEU A 7 -9.02 19.95 -9.39
CA LEU A 7 -9.61 18.63 -9.14
C LEU A 7 -9.25 18.09 -7.74
N LEU A 8 -8.01 18.31 -7.30
CA LEU A 8 -7.56 18.04 -5.92
C LEU A 8 -8.30 18.89 -4.88
N ASN A 9 -8.84 20.05 -5.24
CA ASN A 9 -9.60 20.89 -4.30
C ASN A 9 -10.99 20.30 -3.99
N PHE A 10 -11.59 19.56 -4.93
CA PHE A 10 -12.75 18.68 -4.67
C PHE A 10 -12.39 17.48 -3.79
N SER A 11 -11.09 17.24 -3.60
CA SER A 11 -10.53 16.12 -2.85
C SER A 11 -10.12 16.48 -1.40
N ARG A 12 -10.43 17.69 -0.93
CA ARG A 12 -10.01 18.20 0.39
C ARG A 12 -10.39 17.37 1.63
N PRO A 13 -11.53 16.67 1.72
CA PRO A 13 -11.81 15.81 2.88
C PRO A 13 -11.06 14.47 2.86
N TYR A 14 -10.11 14.27 1.93
CA TYR A 14 -9.37 13.02 1.81
C TYR A 14 -7.91 13.11 2.31
N ALA A 15 -7.45 14.23 2.87
CA ALA A 15 -6.12 14.26 3.50
C ALA A 15 -6.02 13.29 4.70
N ASP A 16 -7.14 13.01 5.39
CA ASP A 16 -7.19 12.19 6.60
C ASP A 16 -6.89 10.70 6.35
N PHE A 17 -7.09 10.19 5.12
CA PHE A 17 -6.82 8.76 4.81
C PHE A 17 -5.37 8.51 4.39
N VAL A 18 -4.69 9.54 3.88
CA VAL A 18 -3.31 9.47 3.39
C VAL A 18 -2.33 8.96 4.45
N PRO A 19 -2.34 9.43 5.72
CA PRO A 19 -1.41 8.94 6.72
C PRO A 19 -1.63 7.45 7.01
N LEU A 20 -2.88 7.01 7.10
CA LEU A 20 -3.20 5.60 7.37
C LEU A 20 -2.79 4.69 6.19
N TYR A 21 -3.01 5.16 4.95
CA TYR A 21 -2.56 4.44 3.76
C TYR A 21 -1.04 4.35 3.68
N ALA A 22 -0.33 5.45 3.98
CA ALA A 22 1.12 5.49 4.01
C ALA A 22 1.68 4.48 5.02
N VAL A 23 1.11 4.40 6.22
CA VAL A 23 1.51 3.40 7.23
C VAL A 23 1.34 1.96 6.69
N TYR A 24 0.19 1.62 6.11
CA TYR A 24 -0.01 0.28 5.53
C TYR A 24 0.91 -0.01 4.35
N ALA A 25 1.17 0.98 3.49
CA ALA A 25 2.09 0.83 2.38
C ALA A 25 3.53 0.62 2.85
N THR A 26 4.03 1.44 3.77
CA THR A 26 5.37 1.31 4.35
C THR A 26 5.56 -0.03 5.04
N LEU A 27 4.58 -0.49 5.84
CA LEU A 27 4.62 -1.81 6.46
C LEU A 27 4.60 -2.93 5.41
N GLY A 28 3.73 -2.84 4.40
CA GLY A 28 3.65 -3.82 3.32
C GLY A 28 4.95 -3.93 2.52
N ILE A 29 5.63 -2.81 2.26
CA ILE A 29 6.94 -2.74 1.61
C ILE A 29 8.01 -3.33 2.52
N PHE A 30 8.04 -2.94 3.79
CA PHE A 30 9.00 -3.44 4.78
C PHE A 30 8.98 -4.98 4.87
N PHE A 31 7.81 -5.58 5.06
CA PHE A 31 7.66 -7.04 5.08
C PHE A 31 7.89 -7.66 3.69
N GLY A 32 7.59 -6.93 2.61
CA GLY A 32 7.89 -7.35 1.24
C GLY A 32 9.40 -7.50 1.00
N ILE A 33 10.20 -6.53 1.44
CA ILE A 33 11.67 -6.56 1.37
C ILE A 33 12.20 -7.68 2.28
N ALA A 34 11.67 -7.80 3.50
CA ALA A 34 12.05 -8.85 4.43
C ALA A 34 11.90 -10.25 3.81
N ASN A 35 10.84 -10.52 3.03
CA ASN A 35 10.66 -11.80 2.35
C ASN A 35 11.85 -12.17 1.45
N PHE A 36 12.41 -11.22 0.71
CA PHE A 36 13.59 -11.47 -0.14
C PHE A 36 14.88 -11.56 0.66
N THR A 37 15.06 -10.68 1.65
CA THR A 37 16.25 -10.70 2.51
C THR A 37 16.35 -12.00 3.29
N LEU A 38 15.23 -12.59 3.71
CA LEU A 38 15.17 -13.85 4.45
C LEU A 38 15.45 -15.10 3.59
N VAL A 39 15.41 -14.99 2.26
CA VAL A 39 15.87 -16.07 1.37
C VAL A 39 17.37 -16.31 1.52
N ILE A 40 18.16 -15.26 1.79
CA ILE A 40 19.62 -15.37 1.96
C ILE A 40 19.99 -16.32 3.12
N PRO A 41 19.52 -16.11 4.37
CA PRO A 41 19.81 -17.03 5.47
C PRO A 41 19.22 -18.42 5.23
N LEU A 42 18.07 -18.54 4.55
CA LEU A 42 17.50 -19.83 4.16
C LEU A 42 18.48 -20.63 3.28
N LEU A 43 19.00 -20.01 2.22
CA LEU A 43 19.97 -20.64 1.31
C LEU A 43 21.29 -20.93 2.04
N ASN A 44 21.74 -20.03 2.93
CA ASN A 44 22.96 -20.26 3.71
C ASN A 44 22.85 -21.48 4.63
N VAL A 45 21.69 -21.72 5.25
CA VAL A 45 21.45 -22.94 6.04
C VAL A 45 21.40 -24.17 5.14
N LEU A 46 20.73 -24.06 3.98
CA LEU A 46 20.58 -25.16 3.03
C LEU A 46 21.93 -25.63 2.46
N PHE A 47 22.79 -24.68 2.05
CA PHE A 47 24.10 -24.96 1.47
C PHE A 47 25.23 -25.05 2.50
N GLY A 48 24.95 -24.77 3.78
CA GLY A 48 25.92 -24.87 4.85
C GLY A 48 26.95 -23.74 4.91
N THR A 49 26.68 -22.58 4.28
CA THR A 49 27.50 -21.36 4.33
C THR A 49 27.09 -20.44 5.49
N THR A 50 26.87 -21.02 6.68
CA THR A 50 26.35 -20.32 7.87
C THR A 50 27.37 -19.44 8.59
N ASP A 51 28.64 -19.44 8.17
CA ASP A 51 29.77 -18.81 8.86
C ASP A 51 29.68 -17.28 8.96
N THR A 52 28.92 -16.65 8.06
CA THR A 52 28.75 -15.18 8.03
C THR A 52 27.80 -14.66 9.12
N HIS A 53 26.82 -15.46 9.56
CA HIS A 53 25.80 -15.04 10.52
C HIS A 53 26.14 -15.40 11.96
N THR A 54 27.03 -16.36 12.19
CA THR A 54 27.51 -16.76 13.52
C THR A 54 28.65 -15.85 14.01
N ALA A 55 29.48 -15.31 13.11
CA ALA A 55 30.59 -14.43 13.45
C ALA A 55 30.16 -12.98 13.81
N ALA A 56 29.00 -12.55 13.31
CA ALA A 56 28.46 -11.20 13.51
C ALA A 56 27.31 -11.14 14.54
N ALA A 57 27.00 -12.25 15.22
CA ALA A 57 25.91 -12.29 16.20
C ALA A 57 26.32 -11.61 17.52
N PRO A 58 25.57 -10.61 18.01
CA PRO A 58 25.78 -10.08 19.35
C PRO A 58 25.64 -11.22 20.37
N THR A 59 26.56 -11.32 21.33
CA THR A 59 26.50 -12.35 22.39
C THR A 59 25.48 -12.03 23.48
N VAL A 60 24.92 -10.82 23.46
CA VAL A 60 23.92 -10.30 24.41
C VAL A 60 22.73 -9.72 23.66
N LEU A 61 21.56 -9.75 24.29
CA LEU A 61 20.36 -9.08 23.78
C LEU A 61 20.64 -7.59 23.61
N PRO A 62 20.54 -7.03 22.38
CA PRO A 62 20.79 -5.62 22.15
C PRO A 62 19.73 -4.78 22.87
N ALA A 63 20.12 -3.60 23.37
CA ALA A 63 19.18 -2.66 23.95
C ALA A 63 18.17 -2.22 22.89
N PHE A 64 16.90 -2.10 23.27
CA PHE A 64 15.84 -1.71 22.35
C PHE A 64 16.16 -0.37 21.69
N SER A 65 16.25 -0.38 20.36
CA SER A 65 16.35 0.83 19.54
C SER A 65 15.47 0.72 18.31
N LEU A 66 14.80 1.82 17.93
CA LEU A 66 13.91 1.85 16.75
C LEU A 66 14.73 2.04 15.47
N SER A 67 15.60 1.08 15.17
CA SER A 67 16.53 1.12 14.04
C SER A 67 16.48 -0.15 13.21
N ILE A 68 16.83 -0.05 11.92
CA ILE A 68 16.97 -1.21 11.03
C ILE A 68 18.07 -2.14 11.55
N GLU A 69 19.11 -1.58 12.17
CA GLU A 69 20.23 -2.35 12.70
C GLU A 69 19.82 -3.23 13.88
N TYR A 70 18.98 -2.71 14.79
CA TYR A 70 18.40 -3.50 15.88
C TYR A 70 17.62 -4.72 15.36
N ILE A 71 16.86 -4.57 14.26
CA ILE A 71 16.09 -5.67 13.68
C ILE A 71 17.03 -6.75 13.12
N LYS A 72 18.14 -6.35 12.46
CA LYS A 72 19.15 -7.29 11.96
C LYS A 72 19.88 -8.00 13.10
N GLU A 73 20.31 -7.26 14.11
CA GLU A 73 21.00 -7.79 15.29
C GLU A 73 20.10 -8.78 16.05
N LEU A 74 18.83 -8.43 16.25
CA LEU A 74 17.84 -9.30 16.88
C LEU A 74 17.63 -10.58 16.08
N PHE A 75 17.52 -10.48 14.75
CA PHE A 75 17.42 -11.64 13.87
C PHE A 75 18.67 -12.53 13.99
N ASN A 76 19.87 -11.96 13.91
CA ASN A 76 21.14 -12.70 14.00
C ASN A 76 21.32 -13.37 15.37
N PHE A 77 20.89 -12.71 16.45
CA PHE A 77 20.87 -13.29 17.80
C PHE A 77 19.99 -14.55 17.86
N TYR A 78 18.74 -14.46 17.43
CA TYR A 78 17.84 -15.62 17.41
C TYR A 78 18.30 -16.69 16.42
N PHE A 79 18.84 -16.31 15.26
CA PHE A 79 19.36 -17.23 14.26
C PHE A 79 20.54 -18.05 14.79
N SER A 80 21.53 -17.40 15.43
CA SER A 80 22.67 -18.09 16.04
C SER A 80 22.26 -19.00 17.21
N GLN A 81 21.30 -18.57 18.03
CA GLN A 81 20.75 -19.39 19.12
C GLN A 81 20.04 -20.64 18.59
N MET A 82 19.24 -20.51 17.52
CA MET A 82 18.56 -21.64 16.88
C MET A 82 19.55 -22.61 16.26
N LEU A 83 20.63 -22.10 15.65
CA LEU A 83 21.69 -22.93 15.08
C LEU A 83 22.44 -23.73 16.14
N GLY A 84 22.74 -23.11 17.29
CA GLY A 84 23.41 -23.78 18.41
C GLY A 84 22.53 -24.82 19.12
N ARG A 85 21.22 -24.57 19.26
CA ARG A 85 20.31 -25.44 20.03
C ARG A 85 19.65 -26.55 19.22
N TYR A 86 19.27 -26.27 17.98
CA TYR A 86 18.48 -27.18 17.14
C TYR A 86 19.19 -27.60 15.85
N GLY A 87 20.43 -27.14 15.64
CA GLY A 87 21.23 -27.45 14.45
C GLY A 87 20.63 -26.87 13.16
N LYS A 88 21.11 -27.39 12.03
CA LYS A 88 20.71 -26.91 10.69
C LYS A 88 19.21 -27.08 10.42
N GLN A 89 18.65 -28.24 10.76
CA GLN A 89 17.26 -28.56 10.43
C GLN A 89 16.25 -27.72 11.23
N GLY A 90 16.49 -27.48 12.53
CA GLY A 90 15.63 -26.62 13.33
C GLY A 90 15.73 -25.15 12.93
N THR A 91 16.93 -24.69 12.58
CA THR A 91 17.15 -23.32 12.07
C THR A 91 16.42 -23.11 10.74
N LEU A 92 16.44 -24.10 9.85
CA LEU A 92 15.72 -24.05 8.58
C LEU A 92 14.21 -23.92 8.81
N ALA A 93 13.66 -24.72 9.72
CA ALA A 93 12.23 -24.65 10.07
C ALA A 93 11.85 -23.27 10.65
N PHE A 94 12.71 -22.69 11.51
CA PHE A 94 12.53 -21.35 12.04
C PHE A 94 12.50 -20.28 10.94
N VAL A 95 13.48 -20.27 10.03
CA VAL A 95 13.53 -19.31 8.92
C VAL A 95 12.33 -19.47 7.99
N CYS A 96 11.94 -20.70 7.66
CA CYS A 96 10.74 -20.97 6.86
C CYS A 96 9.47 -20.43 7.54
N GLY A 97 9.30 -20.67 8.85
CA GLY A 97 8.18 -20.13 9.61
C GLY A 97 8.14 -18.60 9.58
N LEU A 98 9.30 -17.96 9.74
CA LEU A 98 9.43 -16.50 9.71
C LEU A 98 9.09 -15.93 8.33
N ILE A 99 9.53 -16.59 7.24
CA ILE A 99 9.14 -16.22 5.87
C ILE A 99 7.63 -16.31 5.69
N ILE A 100 6.98 -17.41 6.13
CA ILE A 100 5.53 -17.57 6.00
C ILE A 100 4.79 -16.44 6.71
N VAL A 101 5.20 -16.11 7.94
CA VAL A 101 4.61 -15.01 8.72
C VAL A 101 4.85 -13.67 8.03
N SER A 102 6.05 -13.41 7.53
CA SER A 102 6.40 -12.16 6.84
C SER A 102 5.62 -11.99 5.52
N VAL A 103 5.46 -13.07 4.74
CA VAL A 103 4.65 -13.08 3.52
C VAL A 103 3.18 -12.83 3.86
N PHE A 104 2.67 -13.50 4.89
CA PHE A 104 1.30 -13.30 5.35
C PHE A 104 1.06 -11.84 5.77
N LEU A 105 1.92 -11.26 6.62
CA LEU A 105 1.84 -9.85 7.04
C LEU A 105 1.93 -8.89 5.86
N SER A 106 2.89 -9.10 4.94
CA SER A 106 3.03 -8.26 3.74
C SER A 106 1.72 -8.24 2.93
N ASN A 107 1.10 -9.40 2.73
CA ASN A 107 -0.18 -9.49 2.01
C ASN A 107 -1.34 -8.85 2.79
N VAL A 108 -1.39 -9.01 4.11
CA VAL A 108 -2.41 -8.36 4.96
C VAL A 108 -2.31 -6.84 4.84
N PHE A 109 -1.12 -6.25 4.97
CA PHE A 109 -0.96 -4.79 4.85
C PHE A 109 -1.25 -4.29 3.44
N ARG A 110 -0.84 -5.01 2.40
CA ARG A 110 -1.21 -4.71 1.01
C ARG A 110 -2.72 -4.77 0.80
N TYR A 111 -3.39 -5.76 1.37
CA TYR A 111 -4.85 -5.89 1.32
C TYR A 111 -5.55 -4.73 2.05
N LEU A 112 -5.10 -4.39 3.27
CA LEU A 112 -5.65 -3.27 4.04
C LEU A 112 -5.47 -1.94 3.30
N GLY A 113 -4.29 -1.71 2.71
CA GLY A 113 -4.02 -0.55 1.86
C GLY A 113 -4.95 -0.51 0.63
N GLY A 114 -5.13 -1.64 -0.06
CA GLY A 114 -6.06 -1.78 -1.18
C GLY A 114 -7.52 -1.55 -0.80
N ARG A 115 -7.94 -2.05 0.37
CA ARG A 115 -9.30 -1.87 0.90
C ARG A 115 -9.56 -0.41 1.23
N LEU A 116 -8.61 0.28 1.85
CA LEU A 116 -8.69 1.70 2.16
C LEU A 116 -8.81 2.52 0.86
N LEU A 117 -7.95 2.25 -0.12
CA LEU A 117 -7.99 2.91 -1.42
C LEU A 117 -9.34 2.71 -2.12
N ALA A 118 -9.88 1.49 -2.12
CA ALA A 118 -11.18 1.21 -2.71
C ALA A 118 -12.34 1.92 -1.99
N ARG A 119 -12.27 2.11 -0.67
CA ARG A 119 -13.25 2.94 0.07
C ARG A 119 -13.16 4.41 -0.34
N VAL A 120 -11.93 4.93 -0.52
CA VAL A 120 -11.70 6.30 -0.99
C VAL A 120 -12.26 6.49 -2.40
N ARG A 121 -11.98 5.59 -3.32
CA ARG A 121 -12.53 5.62 -4.69
C ARG A 121 -14.06 5.71 -4.69
N ALA A 122 -14.74 4.85 -3.92
CA ALA A 122 -16.19 4.88 -3.82
C ALA A 122 -16.73 6.21 -3.26
N ARG A 123 -16.03 6.82 -2.31
CA ARG A 123 -16.40 8.13 -1.75
C ARG A 123 -16.16 9.26 -2.74
N VAL A 124 -15.09 9.21 -3.53
CA VAL A 124 -14.81 10.19 -4.62
C VAL A 124 -15.90 10.15 -5.67
N VAL A 125 -16.23 8.95 -6.16
CA VAL A 125 -17.33 8.74 -7.10
C VAL A 125 -18.64 9.35 -6.58
N ARG A 126 -18.99 9.06 -5.32
CA ARG A 126 -20.20 9.60 -4.70
C ARG A 126 -20.21 11.14 -4.71
N ASN A 127 -19.10 11.77 -4.35
CA ASN A 127 -19.01 13.22 -4.26
C ASN A 127 -19.06 13.89 -5.65
N VAL A 128 -18.40 13.30 -6.65
CA VAL A 128 -18.45 13.77 -8.04
C VAL A 128 -19.89 13.68 -8.56
N ARG A 129 -20.58 12.55 -8.36
CA ARG A 129 -21.98 12.39 -8.74
C ARG A 129 -22.89 13.41 -8.06
N GLY A 130 -22.72 13.64 -6.75
CA GLY A 130 -23.51 14.62 -6.01
C GLY A 130 -23.31 16.06 -6.52
N ALA A 131 -22.05 16.46 -6.77
CA ALA A 131 -21.73 17.79 -7.27
C ALA A 131 -22.26 18.02 -8.70
N LEU A 132 -22.13 17.02 -9.58
CA LEU A 132 -22.65 17.10 -10.95
C LEU A 132 -24.18 17.16 -10.95
N PHE A 133 -24.85 16.31 -10.18
CA PHE A 133 -26.30 16.31 -10.09
C PHE A 133 -26.87 17.64 -9.58
N GLY A 134 -26.26 18.23 -8.55
CA GLY A 134 -26.63 19.56 -8.05
C GLY A 134 -26.53 20.64 -9.13
N ARG A 135 -25.42 20.66 -9.88
CA ARG A 135 -25.23 21.62 -10.99
C ARG A 135 -26.21 21.43 -12.14
N ILE A 136 -26.55 20.19 -12.45
CA ILE A 136 -27.53 19.90 -13.50
C ILE A 136 -28.92 20.41 -13.10
N THR A 137 -29.27 20.31 -11.83
CA THR A 137 -30.60 20.70 -11.33
C THR A 137 -30.74 22.23 -11.18
N GLU A 138 -29.63 22.95 -11.05
CA GLU A 138 -29.59 24.42 -11.00
C GLU A 138 -29.69 25.10 -12.39
N LEU A 139 -29.65 24.36 -13.49
CA LEU A 139 -29.71 24.92 -14.85
C LEU A 139 -31.12 25.46 -15.17
N GLU A 140 -31.16 26.61 -15.84
CA GLU A 140 -32.41 27.23 -16.30
C GLU A 140 -33.12 26.38 -17.35
N LEU A 141 -34.47 26.38 -17.34
CA LEU A 141 -35.32 25.66 -18.29
C LEU A 141 -35.00 25.99 -19.77
N GLY A 142 -34.51 27.20 -20.06
CA GLY A 142 -34.09 27.61 -21.40
C GLY A 142 -32.90 26.81 -21.94
N TYR A 143 -32.01 26.33 -21.06
CA TYR A 143 -30.88 25.48 -21.43
C TYR A 143 -31.34 24.13 -21.97
N PHE A 144 -32.35 23.53 -21.33
CA PHE A 144 -32.92 22.23 -21.74
C PHE A 144 -33.77 22.32 -23.00
N SER A 145 -34.27 23.51 -23.36
CA SER A 145 -35.11 23.73 -24.54
C SER A 145 -34.32 24.03 -25.82
N ASN A 146 -33.12 24.61 -25.71
CA ASN A 146 -32.31 25.02 -26.87
C ASN A 146 -31.37 23.93 -27.40
N GLU A 147 -31.08 22.91 -26.59
CA GLU A 147 -30.15 21.84 -26.95
C GLU A 147 -30.86 20.61 -27.52
N ARG A 148 -30.20 19.89 -28.43
CA ARG A 148 -30.73 18.62 -28.95
C ARG A 148 -30.83 17.62 -27.80
N LYS A 149 -32.02 17.06 -27.58
CA LYS A 149 -32.29 16.07 -26.52
C LYS A 149 -31.25 14.94 -26.46
N GLY A 150 -30.78 14.47 -27.61
CA GLY A 150 -29.74 13.43 -27.71
C GLY A 150 -28.35 13.87 -27.24
N ASP A 151 -27.92 15.08 -27.59
CA ASP A 151 -26.65 15.64 -27.11
C ASP A 151 -26.70 15.88 -25.60
N LEU A 152 -27.84 16.35 -25.10
CA LEU A 152 -28.02 16.61 -23.68
C LEU A 152 -27.95 15.32 -22.85
N ILE A 153 -28.58 14.22 -23.32
CA ILE A 153 -28.44 12.91 -22.69
C ILE A 153 -26.99 12.43 -22.76
N SER A 154 -26.33 12.52 -23.92
CA SER A 154 -24.94 12.07 -24.08
C SER A 154 -23.99 12.81 -23.13
N ARG A 155 -24.12 14.13 -22.98
CA ARG A 155 -23.28 14.92 -22.05
C ARG A 155 -23.55 14.57 -20.60
N LEU A 156 -24.81 14.28 -20.25
CA LEU A 156 -25.19 13.90 -18.89
C LEU A 156 -24.76 12.48 -18.51
N THR A 157 -24.65 11.55 -19.47
CA THR A 157 -24.26 10.16 -19.20
C THR A 157 -22.79 9.92 -19.48
N ASN A 158 -22.30 10.27 -20.67
CA ASN A 158 -20.97 9.90 -21.13
C ASN A 158 -19.90 10.86 -20.60
N ASP A 159 -20.06 12.17 -20.78
CA ASP A 159 -19.03 13.14 -20.35
C ASP A 159 -18.89 13.15 -18.82
N VAL A 160 -20.02 13.07 -18.10
CA VAL A 160 -20.06 12.93 -16.64
C VAL A 160 -19.32 11.67 -16.17
N GLN A 161 -19.56 10.54 -16.84
CA GLN A 161 -18.92 9.28 -16.49
C GLN A 161 -17.42 9.28 -16.82
N GLU A 162 -17.01 9.89 -17.93
CA GLU A 162 -15.59 10.07 -18.26
C GLU A 162 -14.87 10.95 -17.25
N VAL A 163 -15.50 12.06 -16.82
CA VAL A 163 -14.95 12.89 -15.75
C VAL A 163 -14.84 12.10 -14.45
N GLU A 164 -15.85 11.30 -14.09
CA GLU A 164 -15.81 10.42 -12.90
C GLU A 164 -14.61 9.46 -12.96
N ILE A 165 -14.46 8.73 -14.08
CA ILE A 165 -13.38 7.76 -14.27
C ILE A 165 -12.02 8.45 -14.27
N SER A 166 -11.89 9.58 -14.96
CA SER A 166 -10.67 10.38 -15.02
C SER A 166 -10.21 10.84 -13.63
N VAL A 167 -11.13 11.41 -12.83
CA VAL A 167 -10.82 11.85 -11.46
C VAL A 167 -10.35 10.67 -10.60
N VAL A 168 -11.06 9.54 -10.65
CA VAL A 168 -10.74 8.34 -9.85
C VAL A 168 -9.38 7.74 -10.25
N ASN A 169 -9.10 7.70 -11.55
CA ASN A 169 -7.85 7.17 -12.09
C ASN A 169 -6.67 8.07 -11.74
N THR A 170 -6.80 9.38 -11.92
CA THR A 170 -5.76 10.34 -11.52
C THR A 170 -5.48 10.27 -10.02
N LEU A 171 -6.52 10.22 -9.18
CA LEU A 171 -6.34 10.15 -7.74
C LEU A 171 -5.66 8.83 -7.34
N THR A 172 -6.06 7.73 -7.97
CA THR A 172 -5.39 6.44 -7.80
C THR A 172 -3.93 6.50 -8.20
N ALA A 173 -3.61 7.07 -9.36
CA ALA A 173 -2.26 7.14 -9.90
C ALA A 173 -1.33 7.88 -8.94
N VAL A 174 -1.73 9.07 -8.50
CA VAL A 174 -0.95 9.91 -7.57
C VAL A 174 -0.63 9.20 -6.25
N PHE A 175 -1.54 8.35 -5.74
CA PHE A 175 -1.32 7.66 -4.47
C PHE A 175 -0.68 6.27 -4.63
N LYS A 176 -0.95 5.56 -5.72
CA LYS A 176 -0.50 4.17 -5.92
C LYS A 176 0.84 4.08 -6.64
N GLU A 177 1.11 4.96 -7.60
CA GLU A 177 2.34 4.94 -8.41
C GLU A 177 3.63 5.27 -7.64
N PRO A 178 3.67 6.20 -6.66
CA PRO A 178 4.93 6.48 -5.96
C PRO A 178 5.32 5.40 -4.93
N LEU A 179 4.45 4.40 -4.67
CA LEU A 179 4.63 3.40 -3.61
C LEU A 179 4.78 1.96 -4.15
N ASN A 180 4.78 1.79 -5.46
CA ASN A 180 5.02 0.53 -6.16
C ASN A 180 6.35 0.61 -6.92
#